data_AF-A0A8T4QZ20-F1
#
_entry.id   AF-A0A8T4QZ20-F1
#
_cell.length_a   1.000
_cell.length_b   1.000
_cell.length_c   1.000
_cell.angle_alpha   90.00
_cell.angle_beta   90.00
_cell.angle_gamma   90.00
#
_symmetry.space_group_name_H-M   'P 1'
#
loop_
_entity.id
_entity.type
_entity.pdbx_description
1 polymer ?
#
loop_
_entity_poly.entity_id
_entity_poly.type
_entity_poly.pdbx_seq_one_letter_code
_entity_poly.pdbx_strand_id
1 'polypeptide(L)'
;MFLYTVTKDTGGLSGAGGGGQDSSKWSTPNKNSDEFIKLKGDQGWRDAKGNIWKKDNLHKDHWDISDKKGNKINEVDFNGNELWPSGPKNKGQ
;
A
#
# COMPACT_ATOMS: atom_id res chain seq x y z
N MET A 1 24.53 20.09 -5.40
CA MET A 1 23.88 19.54 -6.61
C MET A 1 24.09 18.04 -6.58
N PHE A 2 23.12 17.26 -6.10
CA PHE A 2 23.26 15.80 -6.03
C PHE A 2 22.48 15.17 -7.18
N LEU A 3 23.21 14.53 -8.08
CA LEU A 3 22.68 13.76 -9.20
C LEU A 3 22.12 12.44 -8.65
N TYR A 4 20.88 12.11 -8.99
CA TYR A 4 20.34 10.76 -8.80
C TYR A 4 20.34 10.06 -10.15
N THR A 5 21.18 9.04 -10.30
CA THR A 5 21.14 8.15 -11.46
C THR A 5 19.89 7.28 -11.34
N VAL A 6 18.99 7.37 -12.33
CA VAL A 6 17.83 6.49 -12.48
C VAL A 6 18.29 5.23 -13.20
N THR A 7 18.39 4.11 -12.47
CA THR A 7 18.45 2.79 -13.11
C THR A 7 17.02 2.33 -13.39
N LYS A 8 16.71 2.17 -14.68
CA LYS A 8 15.50 1.50 -15.17
C LYS A 8 15.81 0.01 -15.26
N ASP A 9 15.21 -0.79 -14.40
CA ASP A 9 15.16 -2.24 -14.58
C ASP A 9 13.72 -2.72 -14.35
N THR A 10 12.96 -2.79 -15.44
CA THR A 10 11.83 -3.70 -15.58
C THR A 10 12.38 -5.13 -15.62
N GLY A 11 12.08 -5.96 -14.62
CA GLY A 11 12.40 -7.39 -14.69
C GLY A 11 12.13 -8.16 -13.41
N GLY A 12 11.02 -8.88 -13.38
CA GLY A 12 10.86 -10.16 -12.67
C GLY A 12 10.85 -10.13 -11.13
N LEU A 13 9.66 -10.14 -10.53
CA LEU A 13 9.45 -10.75 -9.22
C LEU A 13 8.57 -11.99 -9.43
N SER A 14 9.24 -13.09 -9.77
CA SER A 14 8.72 -14.46 -9.65
C SER A 14 9.27 -15.08 -8.38
N GLY A 15 8.38 -15.58 -7.52
CA GLY A 15 8.71 -16.42 -6.36
C GLY A 15 7.76 -16.18 -5.20
N ALA A 16 6.66 -16.95 -5.14
CA ALA A 16 6.39 -17.94 -4.09
C ALA A 16 5.98 -17.31 -2.74
N GLY A 17 4.83 -17.54 -2.14
CA GLY A 17 3.71 -18.44 -2.39
C GLY A 17 2.88 -18.54 -1.10
N GLY A 18 1.57 -18.76 -1.24
CA GLY A 18 0.74 -19.33 -0.17
C GLY A 18 0.06 -18.36 0.79
N GLY A 19 -1.18 -17.99 0.45
CA GLY A 19 -2.16 -17.50 1.42
C GLY A 19 -3.51 -17.41 0.74
N GLY A 20 -4.40 -18.37 0.98
CA GLY A 20 -5.74 -18.42 0.38
C GLY A 20 -6.45 -17.07 0.54
N GLN A 21 -6.60 -16.35 -0.57
CA GLN A 21 -7.25 -15.06 -0.59
C GLN A 21 -8.76 -15.30 -0.61
N ASP A 22 -9.42 -15.01 0.51
CA ASP A 22 -10.80 -14.53 0.47
C ASP A 22 -10.81 -13.42 -0.60
N SER A 23 -11.48 -13.65 -1.74
CA SER A 23 -11.41 -12.83 -2.95
C SER A 23 -11.96 -11.40 -2.79
N SER A 24 -12.26 -10.98 -1.56
CA SER A 24 -12.85 -9.70 -1.18
C SER A 24 -11.93 -8.82 -0.32
N LYS A 25 -10.75 -9.29 0.10
CA LYS A 25 -9.85 -8.52 0.99
C LYS A 25 -8.61 -8.00 0.27
N TRP A 26 -8.18 -6.79 0.63
CA TRP A 26 -6.94 -6.23 0.12
C TRP A 26 -5.72 -6.97 0.72
N SER A 27 -4.72 -7.25 -0.11
CA SER A 27 -3.40 -7.66 0.37
C SER A 27 -2.80 -6.50 1.18
N THR A 28 -2.26 -6.76 2.38
CA THR A 28 -1.68 -5.72 3.24
C THR A 28 -0.20 -6.01 3.56
N PRO A 29 0.62 -4.99 3.85
CA PRO A 29 2.01 -5.18 4.25
C PRO A 29 2.21 -6.07 5.48
N ASN A 30 1.20 -6.19 6.35
CA ASN A 30 1.28 -7.04 7.55
C ASN A 30 1.17 -8.53 7.24
N LYS A 31 0.41 -8.90 6.21
CA LYS A 31 0.14 -10.30 5.85
C LYS A 31 1.03 -10.79 4.72
N ASN A 32 1.35 -9.90 3.77
CA ASN A 32 2.05 -10.25 2.54
C ASN A 32 3.26 -9.32 2.33
N SER A 33 4.11 -9.15 3.34
CA SER A 33 5.22 -8.18 3.32
C SER A 33 6.13 -8.29 2.09
N ASP A 34 6.27 -9.49 1.52
CA ASP A 34 7.14 -9.75 0.37
C ASP A 34 6.61 -9.13 -0.94
N GLU A 35 5.31 -8.84 -1.00
CA GLU A 35 4.67 -8.13 -2.12
C GLU A 35 4.83 -6.60 -2.03
N PHE A 36 5.39 -6.11 -0.92
CA PHE A 36 5.50 -4.68 -0.63
C PHE A 36 6.95 -4.26 -0.41
N ILE A 37 7.29 -3.10 -0.95
CA ILE A 37 8.58 -2.47 -0.76
C ILE A 37 8.46 -1.46 0.37
N LYS A 38 9.14 -1.71 1.49
CA LYS A 38 9.23 -0.74 2.59
C LYS A 38 10.01 0.50 2.13
N LEU A 39 9.39 1.67 2.25
CA LEU A 39 10.01 2.95 1.91
C LEU A 39 10.91 3.43 3.06
N LYS A 40 11.83 4.36 2.75
CA LYS A 40 12.77 4.88 3.74
C LYS A 40 12.06 5.76 4.77
N GLY A 41 12.50 5.66 6.03
CA GLY A 41 11.90 6.40 7.15
C GLY A 41 10.44 6.02 7.38
N ASP A 42 9.60 7.00 7.70
CA ASP A 42 8.18 6.81 8.02
C ASP A 42 7.26 6.96 6.80
N GLN A 43 7.80 6.77 5.59
CA GLN A 43 7.05 6.94 4.34
C GLN A 43 6.06 5.80 4.07
N GLY A 44 6.17 4.67 4.79
CA GLY A 44 5.28 3.52 4.66
C GLY A 44 5.80 2.46 3.70
N TRP A 45 4.91 1.86 2.93
CA TRP A 45 5.17 0.76 2.00
C TRP A 45 4.67 1.09 0.60
N ARG A 46 5.18 0.40 -0.41
CA ARG A 46 4.75 0.51 -1.80
C ARG A 46 4.38 -0.85 -2.35
N ASP A 47 3.23 -0.96 -2.99
CA ASP A 47 2.81 -2.19 -3.66
C ASP A 47 3.33 -2.30 -5.10
N ALA A 48 3.12 -3.46 -5.73
CA ALA A 48 3.50 -3.73 -7.12
C ALA A 48 2.84 -2.77 -8.14
N LYS A 49 1.66 -2.21 -7.82
CA LYS A 49 0.95 -1.24 -8.67
C LYS A 49 1.51 0.18 -8.52
N GLY A 50 2.37 0.40 -7.54
CA GLY A 50 2.94 1.70 -7.21
C GLY A 50 2.07 2.56 -6.29
N ASN A 51 1.07 1.97 -5.63
CA ASN A 51 0.33 2.66 -4.58
C ASN A 51 1.19 2.72 -3.32
N ILE A 52 0.99 3.80 -2.56
CA ILE A 52 1.70 4.08 -1.31
C ILE A 52 0.77 3.78 -0.15
N TRP A 53 1.25 2.95 0.76
CA TRP A 53 0.56 2.47 1.95
C TRP A 53 1.20 3.11 3.17
N LYS A 54 0.51 4.07 3.78
CA LYS A 54 0.99 4.73 5.00
C LYS A 54 0.19 4.25 6.18
N LYS A 55 0.88 3.94 7.27
CA LYS A 55 0.21 3.66 8.53
C LYS A 55 -0.36 4.97 9.02
N ASP A 56 -1.65 5.02 9.37
CA ASP A 56 -2.19 6.24 9.96
C ASP A 56 -1.44 6.52 11.28
N ASN A 57 -0.83 7.69 11.38
CA ASN A 57 -0.02 8.06 12.54
C ASN A 57 -0.89 8.44 13.75
N LEU A 58 -2.15 8.82 13.50
CA LEU A 58 -3.08 9.26 14.55
C LEU A 58 -3.78 8.07 15.22
N HIS A 59 -4.47 7.23 14.44
CA HIS A 59 -5.25 6.11 14.98
C HIS A 59 -4.48 4.79 14.98
N LYS A 60 -3.41 4.67 14.19
CA LYS A 60 -2.47 3.53 14.15
C LYS A 60 -3.12 2.15 14.03
N ASP A 61 -4.33 2.08 13.50
CA ASP A 61 -5.16 0.89 13.34
C ASP A 61 -5.47 0.56 11.86
N HIS A 62 -5.13 1.47 10.93
CA HIS A 62 -5.40 1.30 9.50
C HIS A 62 -4.28 1.82 8.59
N TRP A 63 -4.40 1.43 7.31
CA TRP A 63 -3.56 1.84 6.19
C TRP A 63 -4.28 2.87 5.33
N ASP A 64 -3.62 4.00 5.12
CA ASP A 64 -3.96 5.00 4.11
C ASP A 64 -3.30 4.61 2.78
N ILE A 65 -4.13 4.33 1.78
CA ILE A 65 -3.67 3.95 0.44
C ILE A 65 -3.80 5.17 -0.48
N SER A 66 -2.68 5.57 -1.08
CA SER A 66 -2.62 6.65 -2.06
C SER A 66 -2.07 6.17 -3.40
N ASP A 67 -2.54 6.77 -4.49
CA ASP A 67 -1.96 6.55 -5.81
C ASP A 67 -0.55 7.15 -5.93
N LYS A 68 0.13 6.85 -7.04
CA LYS A 68 1.45 7.41 -7.37
C LYS A 68 1.49 8.95 -7.49
N LYS A 69 0.33 9.61 -7.61
CA LYS A 69 0.19 11.07 -7.69
C LYS A 69 -0.06 11.69 -6.30
N GLY A 70 -0.24 10.87 -5.26
CA GLY A 70 -0.54 11.30 -3.90
C GLY A 70 -2.03 11.47 -3.60
N ASN A 71 -2.94 11.04 -4.48
CA ASN A 71 -4.37 11.05 -4.20
C ASN A 71 -4.73 9.84 -3.35
N LYS A 72 -5.44 10.06 -2.24
CA LYS A 72 -5.97 8.97 -1.42
C LYS A 72 -7.03 8.21 -2.21
N ILE A 73 -6.88 6.88 -2.30
CA ILE A 73 -7.79 6.02 -3.07
C ILE A 73 -8.60 5.08 -2.18
N ASN A 74 -8.07 4.70 -1.00
CA ASN A 74 -8.78 3.82 -0.09
C ASN A 74 -8.21 3.89 1.34
N GLU A 75 -8.96 3.34 2.28
CA GLU A 75 -8.54 3.08 3.66
C GLU A 75 -8.92 1.65 4.02
N VAL A 76 -7.96 0.88 4.50
CA VAL A 76 -8.19 -0.50 4.92
C VAL A 76 -7.61 -0.74 6.30
N ASP A 77 -8.26 -1.59 7.09
CA ASP A 77 -7.67 -2.07 8.33
C ASP A 77 -6.40 -2.91 8.05
N PHE A 78 -5.66 -3.29 9.10
CA PHE A 78 -4.47 -4.13 8.93
C PHE A 78 -4.76 -5.55 8.39
N ASN A 79 -6.03 -5.97 8.41
CA ASN A 79 -6.46 -7.25 7.86
C ASN A 79 -6.82 -7.18 6.37
N GLY A 80 -6.92 -5.99 5.79
CA GLY A 80 -7.30 -5.75 4.40
C GLY A 80 -8.79 -5.50 4.19
N ASN A 81 -9.56 -5.27 5.26
CA ASN A 81 -10.96 -4.92 5.16
C ASN A 81 -11.09 -3.42 4.90
N GLU A 82 -11.88 -3.03 3.90
CA GLU A 82 -12.18 -1.63 3.62
C GLU A 82 -12.92 -1.00 4.79
N LEU A 83 -12.41 0.13 5.29
CA LEU A 83 -13.10 0.91 6.32
C LEU A 83 -14.24 1.74 5.73
N TRP A 84 -14.08 2.13 4.46
CA TRP A 84 -15.03 2.96 3.73
C TRP A 84 -15.34 2.30 2.40
N PRO A 85 -16.54 1.70 2.26
CA PRO A 85 -16.94 1.16 0.97
C PRO A 85 -17.07 2.32 -0.02
N SER A 86 -16.32 2.26 -1.13
CA SER A 86 -16.20 3.27 -2.21
C SER A 86 -15.06 4.31 -2.11
N GLY A 87 -14.05 4.09 -1.27
CA GLY A 87 -12.79 4.87 -1.31
C GLY A 87 -12.50 5.65 -0.03
N PRO A 88 -11.62 6.67 -0.04
CA PRO A 88 -11.23 7.39 1.17
C PRO A 88 -12.45 7.98 1.88
N LYS A 89 -12.37 8.18 3.21
CA LYS A 89 -13.46 8.71 4.03
C LYS A 89 -14.22 9.78 3.24
N ASN A 90 -15.45 9.44 2.84
CA ASN A 90 -16.29 10.31 2.05
C ASN A 90 -16.27 11.66 2.75
N LYS A 91 -15.71 12.69 2.09
CA LYS A 91 -15.94 14.07 2.49
C LYS A 91 -17.44 14.30 2.24
N GLY A 92 -18.29 13.90 3.21
CA GLY A 92 -19.72 14.19 3.21
C GLY A 92 -19.93 15.68 2.91
N GLN A 93 -20.92 16.00 2.08
CA GLN A 93 -22.27 16.36 2.54
C GLN A 93 -22.27 17.56 3.48
#